data_AF-A0A354TJQ6-F1
#
_entry.id   AF-A0A354TJQ6-F1
#
_cell.length_a   1.000
_cell.length_b   1.000
_cell.length_c   1.000
_cell.angle_alpha   90.00
_cell.angle_beta   90.00
_cell.angle_gamma   90.00
#
_symmetry.space_group_name_H-M   'P 1'
#
loop_
_entity.id
_entity.type
_entity.pdbx_description
1 polymer ?
#
loop_
_entity_poly.entity_id
_entity_poly.type
_entity_poly.pdbx_seq_one_letter_code
_entity_poly.pdbx_strand_id
1 'polypeptide(L)'
;MQKNIQRTAAGIFHVYFLVFILIATPYFNYRYAKEHSYGAWLAFGAVAATAKAAIWPYYFVTDFTSRGSSQYPSIYSGIIASLPASDRASVRICPATSPLPDWASSIGQHFELGALPSHSFIIAIPNRHIPRLTADVRDALFANVPFERRPETIQYVLDHPDYDWVLLARSKWILVPK
;
A
#
# COMPACT_ATOMS: atom_id res chain seq x y z
N MET A 1 -10.31 13.79 46.01
CA MET A 1 -10.17 13.82 44.53
C MET A 1 -8.96 13.02 44.02
N GLN A 2 -7.75 13.18 44.59
CA GLN A 2 -6.53 12.46 44.15
C GLN A 2 -6.65 10.92 44.09
N LYS A 3 -7.32 10.27 45.06
CA LYS A 3 -7.47 8.81 45.09
C LYS A 3 -8.23 8.24 43.87
N ASN A 4 -9.17 8.99 43.30
CA ASN A 4 -9.95 8.53 42.15
C ASN A 4 -9.11 8.59 40.87
N ILE A 5 -8.31 9.65 40.71
CA ILE A 5 -7.39 9.80 39.57
C ILE A 5 -6.34 8.67 39.57
N GLN A 6 -5.76 8.36 40.73
CA GLN A 6 -4.78 7.28 40.86
C GLN A 6 -5.36 5.90 40.49
N ARG A 7 -6.59 5.62 40.92
CA ARG A 7 -7.28 4.37 40.57
C ARG A 7 -7.55 4.27 39.07
N THR A 8 -8.01 5.35 38.44
CA THR A 8 -8.26 5.38 36.99
C THR A 8 -6.96 5.20 36.21
N ALA A 9 -5.89 5.91 36.55
CA ALA A 9 -4.60 5.79 35.89
C ALA A 9 -4.02 4.38 36.02
N ALA A 10 -4.11 3.78 37.22
CA ALA A 10 -3.71 2.39 37.44
C ALA A 10 -4.53 1.43 36.58
N GLY A 11 -5.85 1.62 36.47
CA GLY A 11 -6.71 0.81 35.61
C GLY A 11 -6.30 0.87 34.14
N ILE A 12 -6.07 2.07 33.61
CA ILE A 12 -5.59 2.26 32.22
C ILE A 12 -4.25 1.55 32.01
N PHE A 13 -3.32 1.71 32.95
CA PHE A 13 -2.01 1.06 32.88
C PHE A 13 -2.12 -0.46 32.85
N HIS A 14 -2.99 -1.07 33.67
CA HIS A 14 -3.18 -2.53 33.68
C HIS A 14 -3.79 -3.03 32.37
N VAL A 15 -4.81 -2.34 31.83
CA VAL A 15 -5.40 -2.71 30.54
C VAL A 15 -4.36 -2.62 29.43
N TYR A 16 -3.58 -1.52 29.40
CA TYR A 16 -2.50 -1.35 28.45
C TYR A 16 -1.47 -2.48 28.53
N PHE A 17 -1.04 -2.82 29.75
CA PHE A 17 -0.03 -3.85 29.99
C PHE A 17 -0.54 -5.26 29.64
N LEU A 18 -1.81 -5.55 29.93
CA LEU A 18 -2.46 -6.81 29.53
C LEU A 18 -2.52 -6.96 28.01
N VAL A 19 -2.95 -5.92 27.29
CA VAL A 19 -2.98 -5.94 25.81
C VAL A 19 -1.55 -6.08 25.26
N PHE A 20 -0.59 -5.39 25.86
CA PHE A 20 0.81 -5.46 25.46
C PHE A 20 1.38 -6.89 25.56
N ILE A 21 1.18 -7.58 26.70
CA ILE A 21 1.72 -8.94 26.91
C ILE A 21 0.93 -9.98 26.12
N LEU A 22 -0.40 -9.96 26.23
CA LEU A 22 -1.24 -11.07 25.75
C LEU A 22 -1.54 -10.99 24.25
N ILE A 23 -1.49 -9.80 23.66
CA ILE A 23 -1.92 -9.59 22.27
C ILE A 23 -0.78 -9.01 21.42
N ALA A 24 -0.24 -7.85 21.80
CA ALA A 24 0.72 -7.14 20.95
C ALA A 24 2.04 -7.91 20.80
N THR A 25 2.61 -8.38 21.91
CA THR A 25 3.89 -9.12 21.90
C THR A 25 3.84 -10.39 21.03
N PRO A 26 2.88 -11.32 21.18
CA PRO A 26 2.82 -12.50 20.31
C PRO A 26 2.54 -12.13 18.84
N TYR A 27 1.70 -11.12 18.58
CA TYR A 27 1.43 -10.65 17.23
C TYR A 27 2.69 -10.13 16.52
N PHE A 28 3.44 -9.23 17.16
CA PHE A 28 4.64 -8.65 16.56
C PHE A 28 5.79 -9.65 16.47
N ASN A 29 5.87 -10.61 17.40
CA ASN A 29 6.84 -11.70 17.33
C ASN A 29 6.56 -12.61 16.12
N TYR A 30 5.31 -13.02 15.94
CA TYR A 30 4.88 -13.79 14.76
C TYR A 30 5.17 -13.05 13.45
N ARG A 31 4.85 -11.75 13.37
CA ARG A 31 5.15 -10.91 12.21
C ARG A 31 6.65 -10.84 11.92
N TYR A 32 7.47 -10.62 12.95
CA TYR A 32 8.93 -10.55 12.79
C TYR A 32 9.50 -11.87 12.25
N ALA A 33 9.03 -13.00 12.76
CA ALA A 33 9.43 -14.34 12.29
C ALA A 33 9.06 -14.61 10.82
N LYS A 34 7.97 -14.04 10.30
CA LYS A 34 7.61 -14.15 8.88
C LYS A 34 8.44 -13.26 7.97
N GLU A 35 8.88 -12.11 8.46
CA GLU A 35 9.53 -11.07 7.67
C GLU A 35 11.07 -11.22 7.65
N HIS A 36 11.65 -11.97 8.58
CA HIS A 36 13.09 -12.10 8.75
C HIS A 36 13.54 -13.56 8.71
N SER A 37 14.82 -13.77 8.41
CA SER A 37 15.42 -15.09 8.50
C SER A 37 15.43 -15.61 9.94
N TYR A 38 15.47 -16.93 10.10
CA TYR A 38 15.49 -17.58 11.42
C TYR A 38 16.63 -17.06 12.32
N GLY A 39 17.82 -16.83 11.75
CA GLY A 39 18.97 -16.29 12.49
C GLY A 39 18.72 -14.86 13.00
N ALA A 40 18.12 -14.00 12.19
CA ALA A 40 17.75 -12.64 12.62
C ALA A 40 16.64 -12.67 13.67
N TRP A 41 15.67 -13.60 13.56
CA TRP A 41 14.64 -13.80 14.57
C TRP A 41 15.21 -14.28 15.92
N LEU A 42 16.18 -15.20 15.93
CA LEU A 42 16.83 -15.61 17.19
C LEU A 42 17.63 -14.47 17.83
N ALA A 43 18.35 -13.67 17.03
CA ALA A 43 19.18 -12.59 17.55
C ALA A 43 18.38 -11.38 18.04
N PHE A 44 17.31 -11.01 17.31
CA PHE A 44 16.60 -9.73 17.54
C PHE A 44 15.09 -9.88 17.70
N GLY A 45 14.52 -11.06 17.51
CA GLY A 45 13.07 -11.26 17.51
C GLY A 45 12.42 -10.81 18.81
N ALA A 46 13.02 -11.11 19.96
CA ALA A 46 12.52 -10.64 21.25
C ALA A 46 12.59 -9.10 21.35
N VAL A 47 13.77 -8.50 21.12
CA VAL A 47 13.97 -7.05 21.30
C VAL A 47 13.12 -6.24 20.32
N ALA A 48 13.15 -6.59 19.04
CA ALA A 48 12.42 -5.88 18.00
C ALA A 48 10.89 -6.06 18.13
N ALA A 49 10.42 -7.26 18.47
CA ALA A 49 8.98 -7.49 18.68
C ALA A 49 8.49 -6.78 19.95
N THR A 50 9.25 -6.82 21.05
CA THR A 50 8.89 -6.12 22.28
C THR A 50 8.89 -4.60 22.09
N ALA A 51 9.88 -4.05 21.36
CA ALA A 51 9.91 -2.63 21.04
C ALA A 51 8.69 -2.21 20.21
N LYS A 52 8.35 -2.95 19.14
CA LYS A 52 7.14 -2.69 18.33
C LYS A 52 5.85 -2.86 19.13
N ALA A 53 5.78 -3.88 19.98
CA ALA A 53 4.66 -4.08 20.89
C ALA A 53 4.52 -2.93 21.88
N ALA A 54 5.62 -2.36 22.38
CA ALA A 54 5.58 -1.29 23.38
C ALA A 54 5.05 0.03 22.82
N ILE A 55 5.03 0.18 21.49
CA ILE A 55 4.46 1.34 20.79
C ILE A 55 3.25 0.94 19.93
N TRP A 56 2.60 -0.20 20.23
CA TRP A 56 1.46 -0.71 19.46
C TRP A 56 0.32 0.32 19.22
N PRO A 57 -0.02 1.24 20.15
CA PRO A 57 -1.09 2.19 19.90
C PRO A 57 -0.75 3.15 18.76
N TYR A 58 0.53 3.45 18.54
CA TYR A 58 0.97 4.27 17.41
C TYR A 58 0.54 3.60 16.10
N TYR A 59 0.86 2.31 15.91
CA TYR A 59 0.49 1.57 14.70
C TYR A 59 -1.02 1.44 14.53
N PHE A 60 -1.75 1.27 15.63
CA PHE A 60 -3.21 1.25 15.61
C PHE A 60 -3.75 2.60 15.12
N VAL A 61 -3.34 3.71 15.73
CA VAL A 61 -3.79 5.05 15.34
C VAL A 61 -3.38 5.37 13.89
N THR A 62 -2.15 5.09 13.49
CA THR A 62 -1.70 5.35 12.11
C THR A 62 -2.52 4.54 11.11
N ASP A 63 -2.75 3.24 11.35
CA ASP A 63 -3.56 2.41 10.44
C ASP A 63 -5.00 2.92 10.34
N PHE A 64 -5.59 3.40 11.45
CA PHE A 64 -6.92 4.01 11.43
C PHE A 64 -6.94 5.32 10.64
N THR A 65 -5.94 6.19 10.83
CA THR A 65 -5.84 7.45 10.08
C THR A 65 -5.56 7.22 8.59
N SER A 66 -4.73 6.23 8.25
CA SER A 66 -4.41 5.86 6.87
C SER A 66 -5.57 5.17 6.16
N ARG A 67 -6.44 4.45 6.89
CA ARG A 67 -7.71 3.92 6.36
C ARG A 67 -8.75 5.00 6.11
N GLY A 68 -8.72 6.10 6.89
CA GLY A 68 -9.59 7.26 6.70
C GLY A 68 -9.13 8.18 5.56
N SER A 69 -7.82 8.23 5.28
CA SER A 69 -7.29 8.86 4.08
C SER A 69 -7.31 7.86 2.93
N SER A 70 -8.47 7.69 2.30
CA SER A 70 -8.51 7.30 0.91
C SER A 70 -7.67 8.33 0.13
N GLN A 71 -6.37 8.09 -0.06
CA GLN A 71 -5.44 8.86 -0.90
C GLN A 71 -5.51 8.41 -2.37
N TYR A 72 -6.46 7.51 -2.66
CA TYR A 72 -6.73 6.94 -3.96
C TYR A 72 -7.76 7.71 -4.81
N PRO A 73 -8.77 8.40 -4.24
CA PRO A 73 -9.61 9.33 -4.98
C PRO A 73 -8.83 10.54 -5.51
N SER A 74 -7.74 10.98 -4.85
CA SER A 74 -6.99 12.19 -5.24
C SER A 74 -6.05 11.96 -6.41
N ILE A 75 -5.34 10.81 -6.45
CA ILE A 75 -4.52 10.45 -7.61
C ILE A 75 -5.43 10.17 -8.81
N TYR A 76 -6.55 9.46 -8.60
CA TYR A 76 -7.52 9.23 -9.66
C TYR A 76 -8.12 10.52 -10.21
N SER A 77 -8.60 11.41 -9.35
CA SER A 77 -9.16 12.70 -9.78
C SER A 77 -8.10 13.53 -10.51
N GLY A 78 -6.84 13.47 -10.06
CA GLY A 78 -5.70 14.06 -10.77
C GLY A 78 -5.49 13.49 -12.17
N ILE A 79 -5.46 12.16 -12.32
CA ILE A 79 -5.32 11.50 -13.63
C ILE A 79 -6.47 11.92 -14.56
N ILE A 80 -7.72 11.80 -14.11
CA ILE A 80 -8.89 12.14 -14.93
C ILE A 80 -8.95 13.63 -15.27
N ALA A 81 -8.56 14.51 -14.34
CA ALA A 81 -8.51 15.95 -14.56
C ALA A 81 -7.42 16.34 -15.56
N SER A 82 -6.29 15.62 -15.57
CA SER A 82 -5.18 15.86 -16.50
C SER A 82 -5.44 15.41 -17.94
N LEU A 83 -6.47 14.56 -18.16
CA LEU A 83 -6.79 14.03 -19.48
C LEU A 83 -7.93 14.78 -20.17
N PRO A 84 -7.86 14.98 -21.51
CA PRO A 84 -8.97 15.47 -22.32
C PRO A 84 -10.20 14.59 -22.16
N ALA A 85 -11.41 15.16 -22.31
CA ALA A 85 -12.66 14.42 -22.15
C ALA A 85 -12.77 13.19 -23.06
N SER A 86 -12.20 13.25 -24.28
CA SER A 86 -12.12 12.14 -25.23
C SER A 86 -11.30 10.94 -24.73
N ASP A 87 -10.33 11.20 -23.85
CA ASP A 87 -9.33 10.21 -23.42
C ASP A 87 -9.71 9.57 -22.08
N ARG A 88 -10.63 10.18 -21.31
CA ARG A 88 -11.00 9.69 -19.97
C ARG A 88 -11.58 8.28 -19.97
N ALA A 89 -12.27 7.89 -21.03
CA ALA A 89 -12.87 6.56 -21.17
C ALA A 89 -11.82 5.45 -21.40
N SER A 90 -10.58 5.80 -21.75
CA SER A 90 -9.50 4.83 -21.94
C SER A 90 -8.83 4.42 -20.64
N VAL A 91 -8.97 5.21 -19.57
CA VAL A 91 -8.49 4.88 -18.23
C VAL A 91 -9.50 3.97 -17.54
N ARG A 92 -9.05 2.80 -17.11
CA ARG A 92 -9.92 1.83 -16.42
C ARG A 92 -9.50 1.70 -14.98
N ILE A 93 -10.48 1.73 -14.08
CA ILE A 93 -10.30 1.38 -12.68
C ILE A 93 -11.20 0.22 -12.36
N CYS A 94 -10.61 -0.82 -11.79
CA CYS A 94 -11.37 -1.91 -11.24
C CYS A 94 -10.91 -2.17 -9.81
N PRO A 95 -11.83 -2.44 -8.87
CA PRO A 95 -11.43 -3.01 -7.60
C PRO A 95 -10.70 -4.33 -7.90
N ALA A 96 -9.67 -4.63 -7.12
CA ALA A 96 -8.98 -5.91 -7.17
C ALA A 96 -9.85 -6.96 -6.48
N THR A 97 -11.04 -7.18 -7.04
CA THR A 97 -11.98 -8.22 -6.64
C THR A 97 -11.70 -9.48 -7.44
N SER A 98 -11.95 -10.63 -6.83
CA SER A 98 -12.08 -11.90 -7.55
C SER A 98 -13.56 -12.12 -7.91
N PRO A 99 -13.92 -12.37 -9.17
CA PRO A 99 -13.05 -12.46 -10.35
C PRO A 99 -12.66 -11.08 -10.90
N LEU A 100 -11.47 -11.00 -11.51
CA LEU A 100 -11.05 -9.84 -12.27
C LEU A 100 -11.86 -9.75 -13.57
N PRO A 101 -12.16 -8.55 -14.09
CA PRO A 101 -12.84 -8.39 -15.37
C PRO A 101 -11.99 -8.98 -16.51
N ASP A 102 -12.64 -9.41 -17.59
CA ASP A 102 -12.00 -10.18 -18.68
C ASP A 102 -10.76 -9.53 -19.28
N TRP A 103 -10.73 -8.19 -19.37
CA TRP A 103 -9.57 -7.45 -19.86
C TRP A 103 -8.36 -7.52 -18.91
N ALA A 104 -8.60 -7.77 -17.62
CA ALA A 104 -7.61 -7.86 -16.56
C ALA A 104 -7.34 -9.30 -16.11
N SER A 105 -8.09 -10.30 -16.60
CA SER A 105 -7.94 -11.70 -16.18
C SER A 105 -6.65 -12.34 -16.72
N SER A 106 -6.28 -12.05 -17.97
CA SER A 106 -5.02 -12.50 -18.59
C SER A 106 -3.80 -11.92 -17.86
N ILE A 107 -3.88 -10.64 -17.51
CA ILE A 107 -2.90 -9.91 -16.70
C ILE A 107 -2.86 -10.47 -15.27
N GLY A 108 -4.03 -10.74 -14.69
CA GLY A 108 -4.16 -11.20 -13.31
C GLY A 108 -3.52 -12.56 -13.04
N GLN A 109 -3.48 -13.44 -14.05
CA GLN A 109 -2.78 -14.72 -13.96
C GLN A 109 -1.26 -14.56 -13.96
N HIS A 110 -0.71 -13.57 -14.66
CA HIS A 110 0.74 -13.35 -14.78
C HIS A 110 1.33 -12.63 -13.57
N PHE A 111 0.53 -11.82 -12.88
CA PHE A 111 1.01 -10.93 -11.82
C PHE A 111 0.39 -11.19 -10.44
N GLU A 112 -0.23 -12.36 -10.25
CA GLU A 112 -0.86 -12.78 -8.99
C GLU A 112 -1.85 -11.73 -8.44
N LEU A 113 -2.53 -10.99 -9.33
CA LEU A 113 -3.43 -9.90 -8.92
C LEU A 113 -4.62 -10.40 -8.06
N GLY A 114 -4.95 -11.69 -8.14
CA GLY A 114 -5.95 -12.34 -7.29
C GLY A 114 -5.53 -12.51 -5.82
N ALA A 115 -4.25 -12.38 -5.49
CA ALA A 115 -3.74 -12.40 -4.12
C ALA A 115 -3.73 -11.00 -3.47
N LEU A 116 -4.17 -9.96 -4.19
CA LEU A 116 -4.29 -8.63 -3.63
C LEU A 116 -5.38 -8.59 -2.56
N PRO A 117 -5.17 -7.88 -1.44
CA PRO A 117 -6.23 -7.65 -0.46
C PRO A 117 -7.45 -7.02 -1.13
N SER A 118 -8.65 -7.37 -0.67
CA SER A 118 -9.96 -6.93 -1.17
C SER A 118 -10.19 -5.41 -1.22
N HIS A 119 -9.23 -4.62 -0.73
CA HIS A 119 -9.26 -3.15 -0.69
C HIS A 119 -8.25 -2.52 -1.68
N SER A 120 -7.65 -3.33 -2.55
CA SER A 120 -6.76 -2.84 -3.61
C SER A 120 -7.60 -2.48 -4.84
N PHE A 121 -7.11 -1.57 -5.66
CA PHE A 121 -7.67 -1.26 -6.98
C PHE A 121 -6.54 -1.28 -7.99
N ILE A 122 -6.90 -1.51 -9.24
CA ILE A 122 -6.00 -1.54 -10.38
C ILE A 122 -6.37 -0.34 -11.25
N ILE A 123 -5.41 0.54 -11.51
CA ILE A 123 -5.55 1.60 -12.52
C ILE A 123 -4.80 1.16 -13.76
N ALA A 124 -5.50 1.02 -14.88
CA ALA A 124 -4.90 0.78 -16.18
C ALA A 124 -4.89 2.08 -16.98
N ILE A 125 -3.70 2.57 -17.30
CA ILE A 125 -3.47 3.77 -18.09
C ILE A 125 -2.77 3.35 -19.39
N PRO A 126 -3.34 3.64 -20.57
CA PRO A 126 -2.63 3.38 -21.81
C PRO A 126 -1.34 4.20 -21.89
N ASN A 127 -0.25 3.59 -22.36
CA ASN A 127 1.09 4.22 -22.32
C ASN A 127 1.11 5.59 -23.03
N ARG A 128 0.38 5.72 -24.15
CA ARG A 128 0.20 6.98 -24.90
C ARG A 128 -0.35 8.16 -24.09
N HIS A 129 -1.00 7.91 -22.95
CA HIS A 129 -1.57 8.96 -22.10
C HIS A 129 -0.65 9.38 -20.95
N ILE A 130 0.40 8.61 -20.64
CA ILE A 130 1.34 8.92 -19.54
C ILE A 130 2.10 10.24 -19.76
N PRO A 131 2.59 10.56 -20.98
CA PRO A 131 3.23 11.86 -21.23
C PRO A 131 2.29 13.06 -21.04
N ARG A 132 0.96 12.84 -21.07
CA ARG A 132 -0.06 13.89 -20.96
C ARG A 132 -0.47 14.19 -19.50
N LEU A 133 -0.03 13.36 -18.55
CA LEU A 133 -0.29 13.61 -17.13
C LEU A 133 0.48 14.85 -16.67
N THR A 134 -0.10 15.63 -15.76
CA THR A 134 0.63 16.76 -15.15
C THR A 134 1.83 16.24 -14.36
N ALA A 135 2.86 17.08 -14.19
CA ALA A 135 4.05 16.71 -13.44
C ALA A 135 3.69 16.22 -12.03
N ASP A 136 2.80 16.92 -11.32
CA ASP A 136 2.36 16.53 -9.99
C ASP A 136 1.65 15.16 -9.95
N VAL A 137 0.81 14.88 -10.95
CA VAL A 137 0.11 13.58 -11.05
C VAL A 137 1.09 12.48 -11.38
N ARG A 138 2.00 12.73 -12.31
CA ARG A 138 3.06 11.79 -12.69
C ARG A 138 3.95 11.49 -11.49
N ASP A 139 4.41 12.51 -10.80
CA ASP A 139 5.28 12.39 -9.63
C ASP A 139 4.54 11.69 -8.47
N ALA A 140 3.26 11.99 -8.24
CA ALA A 140 2.43 11.27 -7.27
C ALA A 140 2.20 9.80 -7.65
N LEU A 141 2.03 9.52 -8.94
CA LEU A 141 1.92 8.16 -9.49
C LEU A 141 3.20 7.39 -9.14
N PHE A 142 4.37 7.99 -9.40
CA PHE A 142 5.69 7.37 -9.23
C PHE A 142 6.32 7.53 -7.83
N ALA A 143 5.72 8.31 -6.93
CA ALA A 143 6.24 8.59 -5.59
C ALA A 143 6.35 7.33 -4.71
N ASN A 144 5.56 6.30 -5.01
CA ASN A 144 5.58 5.03 -4.28
C ASN A 144 6.41 3.94 -4.95
N VAL A 145 7.10 4.24 -6.06
CA VAL A 145 8.13 3.35 -6.61
C VAL A 145 9.30 3.33 -5.61
N PRO A 146 9.86 2.15 -5.26
CA PRO A 146 11.09 2.05 -4.50
C PRO A 146 12.15 3.01 -5.07
N PHE A 147 12.74 3.83 -4.20
CA PHE A 147 13.58 4.98 -4.58
C PHE A 147 14.73 4.61 -5.54
N GLU A 148 15.23 3.38 -5.42
CA GLU A 148 16.31 2.81 -6.23
C GLU A 148 16.01 2.69 -7.73
N ARG A 149 14.75 2.86 -8.18
CA ARG A 149 14.37 2.75 -9.61
C ARG A 149 13.63 3.94 -10.21
N ARG A 150 13.47 5.05 -9.47
CA ARG A 150 12.54 6.14 -9.86
C ARG A 150 12.81 6.81 -11.22
N PRO A 151 14.02 7.34 -11.51
CA PRO A 151 14.24 8.05 -12.77
C PRO A 151 14.30 7.09 -13.96
N GLU A 152 14.93 5.91 -13.78
CA GLU A 152 15.08 4.92 -14.84
C GLU A 152 13.76 4.23 -15.19
N THR A 153 12.87 3.97 -14.24
CA THR A 153 11.58 3.31 -14.54
C THR A 153 10.64 4.22 -15.32
N ILE A 154 10.59 5.52 -15.01
CA ILE A 154 9.74 6.48 -15.73
C ILE A 154 10.24 6.59 -17.18
N GLN A 155 11.55 6.78 -17.34
CA GLN A 155 12.16 6.90 -18.66
C GLN A 155 12.04 5.58 -19.44
N TYR A 156 12.24 4.43 -18.79
CA TYR A 156 12.07 3.09 -19.38
C TYR A 156 10.64 2.85 -19.90
N VAL A 157 9.61 3.19 -19.12
CA VAL A 157 8.20 3.05 -19.54
C VAL A 157 7.90 3.93 -20.76
N LEU A 158 8.46 5.13 -20.79
CA LEU A 158 8.28 6.09 -21.89
C LEU A 158 9.08 5.69 -23.14
N ASP A 159 10.24 5.06 -22.97
CA ASP A 159 11.17 4.69 -24.04
C ASP A 159 10.88 3.31 -24.66
N HIS A 160 9.99 2.50 -24.06
CA HIS A 160 9.59 1.18 -24.57
C HIS A 160 8.16 1.22 -25.12
N PRO A 161 7.95 1.51 -26.42
CA PRO A 161 6.64 1.60 -27.05
C PRO A 161 5.93 0.24 -27.20
N ASP A 162 6.56 -0.84 -26.78
CA ASP A 162 6.04 -2.21 -26.82
C ASP A 162 5.05 -2.51 -25.70
N TYR A 163 4.83 -1.58 -24.78
CA TYR A 163 3.84 -1.68 -23.72
C TYR A 163 2.59 -0.86 -24.04
N ASP A 164 1.43 -1.51 -24.05
CA ASP A 164 0.14 -0.85 -24.30
C ASP A 164 -0.45 -0.24 -23.03
N TRP A 165 -0.21 -0.86 -21.88
CA TRP A 165 -0.82 -0.49 -20.60
C TRP A 165 0.20 -0.42 -19.48
N VAL A 166 -0.04 0.54 -18.60
CA VAL A 166 0.65 0.64 -17.32
C VAL A 166 -0.36 0.46 -16.21
N LEU A 167 -0.08 -0.51 -15.34
CA LEU A 167 -0.93 -0.89 -14.23
C LEU A 167 -0.31 -0.45 -12.92
N LEU A 168 -1.10 0.24 -12.11
CA LEU A 168 -0.77 0.57 -10.73
C LEU A 168 -1.61 -0.28 -9.78
N ALA A 169 -0.95 -1.14 -8.99
CA ALA A 169 -1.58 -1.94 -7.95
C ALA A 169 -0.78 -1.84 -6.64
N ARG A 170 -1.36 -1.17 -5.63
CA ARG A 170 -0.82 -1.11 -4.25
C ARG A 170 0.70 -0.81 -4.21
N SER A 171 1.16 0.22 -4.94
CA SER A 171 2.57 0.64 -5.12
C SER A 171 3.47 -0.22 -6.02
N LYS A 172 2.97 -1.33 -6.56
CA LYS A 172 3.67 -2.10 -7.60
C LYS A 172 3.19 -1.66 -8.98
N TRP A 173 4.17 -1.54 -9.87
CA TRP A 173 3.97 -1.23 -11.26
C TRP A 173 4.12 -2.48 -12.09
N ILE A 174 3.19 -2.67 -13.00
CA ILE A 174 3.21 -3.77 -13.95
C ILE A 174 3.10 -3.17 -15.34
N LEU A 175 4.13 -3.43 -16.16
CA LEU A 175 4.14 -3.11 -17.58
C LEU A 175 3.54 -4.28 -18.34
N VAL A 176 2.50 -4.02 -19.13
CA VAL A 176 1.84 -5.05 -19.94
C VAL A 176 2.29 -4.91 -21.38
N PRO A 177 3.07 -5.86 -21.93
CA PRO A 177 3.48 -5.84 -23.33
C PRO A 177 2.27 -6.02 -24.24
N LYS A 178 2.39 -5.57 -25.49
CA LYS A 178 1.40 -5.74 -26.57
C LYS A 178 1.02 -7.21 -26.80
#